data_AF-A0A5R8L344-F1
#
_entry.id   AF-A0A5R8L344-F1
#
_cell.length_a   1.000
_cell.length_b   1.000
_cell.length_c   1.000
_cell.angle_alpha   90.00
_cell.angle_beta   90.00
_cell.angle_gamma   90.00
#
_symmetry.space_group_name_H-M   'P 1'
#
loop_
_entity.id
_entity.type
_entity.pdbx_description
1 polymer ?
#
loop_
_entity_poly.entity_id
_entity_poly.type
_entity_poly.pdbx_seq_one_letter_code
_entity_poly.pdbx_strand_id
1 'polypeptide(L)'
;MWLYQLPMSVGLPLFIAIVVGGSCGILLVLRRWVRRVGGQGEEWDRVLSYAVGAYGVFYGVTLALIAAAAYGNFTEVDGIVLDESSSLASLYRTAAILPEPQSTELQQQIIAYTRNVIDVDWPMQARWEIPLETDANITAMQQAIAQVKPTTSAEALHVEQSLNQFQLLVENRRERIALTHLALPNVLWIVLSVGAFLNAVLIGLIEVRNLRVHLLMAGMLALFVALLLYAIAGFDHAYAGPIAVTPEYFQDLLDGLFVNEP
;
A
#
# COMPACT_ATOMS: atom_id res chain seq x y z
N MET A 1 9.24 4.29 8.72
CA MET A 1 8.72 5.49 9.43
C MET A 1 7.87 5.05 10.62
N TRP A 2 7.92 5.74 11.76
CA TRP A 2 7.06 5.52 12.93
C TRP A 2 5.54 5.63 12.61
N LEU A 3 5.20 6.29 11.49
CA LEU A 3 3.86 6.46 10.97
C LEU A 3 3.10 5.15 10.71
N TYR A 4 3.79 4.07 10.35
CA TYR A 4 3.15 2.78 10.03
C TYR A 4 2.64 2.03 11.25
N GLN A 5 3.14 2.34 12.44
CA GLN A 5 2.81 1.62 13.68
C GLN A 5 1.67 2.27 14.45
N LEU A 6 1.24 3.48 14.07
CA LEU A 6 0.19 4.21 14.76
C LEU A 6 -1.15 4.03 14.07
N PRO A 7 -2.26 3.86 14.83
CA PRO A 7 -3.59 3.88 14.24
C PRO A 7 -3.84 5.23 13.57
N MET A 8 -4.60 5.21 12.47
CA MET A 8 -4.87 6.41 11.65
C MET A 8 -5.41 7.58 12.47
N SER A 9 -6.23 7.30 13.49
CA SER A 9 -6.82 8.28 14.40
C SER A 9 -5.81 9.08 15.22
N VAL A 10 -4.62 8.52 15.47
CA VAL A 10 -3.53 9.16 16.23
C VAL A 10 -2.42 9.63 15.31
N GLY A 11 -2.03 8.80 14.32
CA GLY A 11 -0.95 9.09 13.39
C GLY A 11 -1.22 10.34 12.55
N LEU A 12 -2.43 10.46 11.99
CA LEU A 12 -2.82 11.58 11.13
C LEU A 12 -2.77 12.94 11.84
N PRO A 13 -3.47 13.17 12.98
CA PRO A 13 -3.43 14.48 13.64
C PRO A 13 -2.04 14.83 14.16
N LEU A 14 -1.26 13.85 14.62
CA LEU A 14 0.11 14.08 15.06
C LEU A 14 1.01 14.52 13.90
N PHE A 15 0.91 13.85 12.75
CA PHE A 15 1.67 14.23 11.55
C PHE A 15 1.28 15.62 11.04
N ILE A 16 -0.01 15.93 10.99
CA ILE A 16 -0.52 17.26 10.65
C ILE A 16 0.06 18.30 11.61
N ALA A 17 0.02 18.05 12.93
CA ALA A 17 0.56 18.98 13.92
C ALA A 17 2.06 19.24 13.72
N ILE A 18 2.84 18.21 13.37
CA ILE A 18 4.28 18.34 13.08
C ILE A 18 4.51 19.18 11.82
N VAL A 19 3.84 18.87 10.71
CA VAL A 19 4.04 19.58 9.43
C VAL A 19 3.55 21.03 9.50
N VAL A 20 2.35 21.25 10.06
CA VAL A 20 1.78 22.59 10.24
C VAL A 20 2.59 23.40 11.25
N GLY A 21 2.98 22.79 12.37
CA GLY A 21 3.83 23.41 13.38
C GLY A 21 5.21 23.78 12.83
N GLY A 22 5.82 22.89 12.04
CA GLY A 22 7.08 23.14 11.34
C GLY A 22 6.98 24.29 10.35
N SER A 23 5.95 24.30 9.50
CA SER A 23 5.70 25.40 8.55
C SER A 23 5.49 26.73 9.26
N CYS A 24 4.66 26.77 10.31
CA CYS A 24 4.45 27.96 11.13
C CYS A 24 5.76 28.41 11.82
N GLY A 25 6.56 27.47 12.30
CA GLY A 25 7.86 27.74 12.92
C GLY A 25 8.85 28.38 11.96
N ILE A 26 8.98 27.82 10.75
CA ILE A 26 9.79 28.38 9.66
C ILE A 26 9.35 29.81 9.34
N LEU A 27 8.04 30.03 9.20
CA LEU A 27 7.47 31.35 8.98
C LEU A 27 7.86 32.33 10.09
N LEU A 28 7.72 31.95 11.37
CA LEU A 28 8.06 32.83 12.49
C LEU A 28 9.54 33.22 12.53
N VAL A 29 10.43 32.28 12.19
CA VAL A 29 11.87 32.52 12.08
C VAL A 29 12.18 33.47 10.93
N LEU A 30 11.67 33.17 9.73
CA LEU A 30 11.92 33.96 8.52
C LEU A 30 11.31 35.36 8.60
N ARG A 31 10.15 35.52 9.25
CA ARG A 31 9.46 36.80 9.38
C ARG A 31 10.32 37.88 10.03
N ARG A 32 11.23 37.51 10.94
CA ARG A 32 12.15 38.46 11.59
C ARG A 32 13.28 38.91 10.66
N TRP A 33 13.64 38.08 9.69
CA TRP A 33 14.60 38.38 8.64
C TRP A 33 13.95 39.19 7.51
N VAL A 34 12.79 38.77 7.01
CA VAL A 34 12.01 39.48 5.97
C VAL A 34 11.73 40.92 6.40
N ARG A 35 11.26 41.16 7.63
CA ARG A 35 11.02 42.52 8.14
C ARG A 35 12.28 43.39 8.26
N ARG A 36 13.48 42.80 8.32
CA ARG A 36 14.75 43.55 8.33
C ARG A 36 15.23 43.90 6.93
N VAL A 37 14.88 43.09 5.93
CA VAL A 37 15.32 43.23 4.53
C VAL A 37 14.28 43.94 3.65
N GLY A 38 13.01 44.03 4.10
CA GLY A 38 11.83 44.55 3.38
C GLY A 38 11.84 46.02 2.94
N GLY A 39 13.00 46.67 2.84
CA GLY A 39 13.13 47.98 2.19
C GLY A 39 12.97 47.98 0.66
N GLN A 40 12.73 46.81 0.03
CA GLN A 40 12.66 46.59 -1.43
C GLN A 40 11.27 46.12 -1.91
N GLY A 41 10.21 46.52 -1.22
CA GLY A 41 8.90 45.83 -1.16
C GLY A 41 8.23 45.42 -2.49
N GLU A 42 8.20 46.27 -3.52
CA GLU A 42 7.39 45.96 -4.72
C GLU A 42 7.99 44.89 -5.64
N GLU A 43 9.31 44.87 -5.81
CA GLU A 43 9.98 43.88 -6.67
C GLU A 43 10.07 42.51 -5.98
N TRP A 44 10.39 42.51 -4.68
CA TRP A 44 10.47 41.32 -3.84
C TRP A 44 9.15 40.55 -3.82
N ASP A 45 8.03 41.23 -3.49
CA ASP A 45 6.71 40.60 -3.41
C ASP A 45 6.24 40.08 -4.78
N ARG A 46 6.52 40.82 -5.86
CA ARG A 46 6.18 40.39 -7.22
C ARG A 46 6.93 39.12 -7.61
N VAL A 47 8.25 39.07 -7.40
CA VAL A 47 9.07 37.89 -7.73
C VAL A 47 8.66 36.68 -6.89
N LEU A 48 8.42 36.85 -5.59
CA LEU A 48 7.95 35.78 -4.72
C LEU A 48 6.58 35.24 -5.13
N SER A 49 5.65 36.11 -5.49
CA SER A 49 4.32 35.69 -5.96
C SER A 49 4.42 34.80 -7.19
N TYR A 50 5.24 35.18 -8.18
CA TYR A 50 5.51 34.34 -9.35
C TYR A 50 6.22 33.03 -8.98
N ALA A 51 7.22 33.08 -8.11
CA ALA A 51 7.96 31.91 -7.67
C ALA A 51 7.06 30.90 -6.93
N VAL A 52 6.23 31.35 -5.99
CA VAL A 52 5.26 30.53 -5.25
C VAL A 52 4.23 29.94 -6.20
N GLY A 53 3.71 30.73 -7.14
CA GLY A 53 2.74 30.25 -8.13
C GLY A 53 3.33 29.15 -9.02
N ALA A 54 4.49 29.39 -9.63
CA ALA A 54 5.16 28.41 -10.47
C ALA A 54 5.56 27.15 -9.67
N TYR A 55 6.13 27.34 -8.48
CA TYR A 55 6.53 26.25 -7.60
C TYR A 55 5.33 25.40 -7.16
N GLY A 56 4.23 26.04 -6.77
CA GLY A 56 3.00 25.35 -6.35
C GLY A 56 2.43 24.47 -7.44
N VAL A 57 2.51 24.89 -8.70
CA VAL A 57 2.10 24.06 -9.86
C VAL A 57 3.02 22.85 -9.99
N PHE A 58 4.34 23.03 -10.06
CA PHE A 58 5.26 21.91 -10.22
C PHE A 58 5.19 20.92 -9.06
N TYR A 59 5.24 21.42 -7.82
CA TYR A 59 5.18 20.58 -6.64
C TYR A 59 3.82 19.90 -6.46
N GLY A 60 2.72 20.61 -6.77
CA GLY A 60 1.37 20.04 -6.75
C GLY A 60 1.21 18.89 -7.74
N VAL A 61 1.71 19.06 -8.98
CA VAL A 61 1.72 17.98 -9.99
C VAL A 61 2.58 16.81 -9.53
N THR A 62 3.77 17.07 -8.98
CA THR A 62 4.64 16.00 -8.44
C THR A 62 3.94 15.24 -7.31
N LEU A 63 3.32 15.94 -6.35
CA LEU A 63 2.55 15.32 -5.27
C LEU A 63 1.42 14.44 -5.82
N ALA A 64 0.65 14.95 -6.79
CA ALA A 64 -0.46 14.22 -7.38
C ALA A 64 0.00 12.95 -8.10
N LEU A 65 1.07 13.02 -8.88
CA LEU A 65 1.61 11.87 -9.61
C LEU A 65 2.20 10.82 -8.66
N ILE A 66 2.92 11.23 -7.61
CA ILE A 66 3.45 10.28 -6.62
C ILE A 66 2.30 9.64 -5.81
N ALA A 67 1.27 10.40 -5.46
CA ALA A 67 0.07 9.85 -4.82
C ALA A 67 -0.65 8.84 -5.71
N ALA A 68 -0.80 9.12 -7.00
CA ALA A 68 -1.38 8.19 -7.96
C ALA A 68 -0.53 6.91 -8.10
N ALA A 69 0.80 7.03 -8.12
CA ALA A 69 1.71 5.88 -8.16
C ALA A 69 1.61 5.02 -6.89
N ALA A 70 1.59 5.64 -5.70
CA ALA A 70 1.42 4.93 -4.44
C ALA A 70 0.08 4.18 -4.38
N TYR A 71 -1.01 4.84 -4.80
CA TYR A 71 -2.31 4.19 -4.91
C TYR A 71 -2.30 3.05 -5.94
N GLY A 72 -1.59 3.22 -7.06
CA GLY A 72 -1.38 2.18 -8.07
C GLY A 72 -0.75 0.91 -7.48
N ASN A 73 0.34 1.06 -6.72
CA ASN A 73 0.98 -0.05 -6.01
C ASN A 73 -0.01 -0.79 -5.08
N PHE A 74 -0.84 -0.04 -4.34
CA PHE A 74 -1.86 -0.62 -3.49
C PHE A 74 -2.86 -1.47 -4.30
N THR A 75 -3.40 -0.92 -5.39
CA THR A 75 -4.38 -1.63 -6.24
C THR A 75 -3.78 -2.84 -6.97
N GLU A 76 -2.49 -2.78 -7.31
CA GLU A 76 -1.77 -3.91 -7.92
C GLU A 76 -1.67 -5.08 -6.95
N VAL A 77 -1.26 -4.82 -5.70
CA VAL A 77 -1.17 -5.84 -4.66
C VAL A 77 -2.55 -6.41 -4.32
N ASP A 78 -3.56 -5.56 -4.17
CA ASP A 78 -4.95 -5.99 -3.90
C ASP A 78 -5.48 -6.92 -5.01
N GLY A 79 -5.22 -6.58 -6.28
CA GLY A 79 -5.60 -7.41 -7.43
C GLY A 79 -4.92 -8.78 -7.44
N ILE A 80 -3.61 -8.84 -7.17
CA ILE A 80 -2.87 -10.12 -7.11
C ILE A 80 -3.36 -10.99 -5.95
N VAL A 81 -3.70 -10.39 -4.82
CA VAL A 81 -4.30 -11.10 -3.68
C VAL A 81 -5.67 -11.70 -4.06
N LEU A 82 -6.50 -10.93 -4.76
CA LEU A 82 -7.77 -11.41 -5.29
C LEU A 82 -7.57 -12.55 -6.29
N ASP A 83 -6.60 -12.47 -7.19
CA ASP A 83 -6.30 -13.50 -8.18
C ASP A 83 -5.83 -14.81 -7.51
N GLU A 84 -4.99 -14.72 -6.47
CA GLU A 84 -4.58 -15.90 -5.69
C GLU A 84 -5.78 -16.55 -4.99
N SER A 85 -6.61 -15.76 -4.30
CA SER A 85 -7.82 -16.29 -3.64
C SER A 85 -8.79 -16.94 -4.65
N SER A 86 -8.95 -16.35 -5.83
CA SER A 86 -9.80 -16.88 -6.90
C SER A 86 -9.27 -18.22 -7.43
N SER A 87 -7.95 -18.33 -7.61
CA SER A 87 -7.31 -19.60 -8.02
C SER A 87 -7.47 -20.70 -6.97
N LEU A 88 -7.42 -20.38 -5.66
CA LEU A 88 -7.75 -21.33 -4.59
C LEU A 88 -9.19 -21.82 -4.67
N ALA A 89 -10.14 -20.91 -4.89
CA ALA A 89 -11.55 -21.25 -5.03
C ALA A 89 -11.79 -22.21 -6.21
N SER A 90 -11.17 -21.93 -7.36
CA SER A 90 -11.23 -22.78 -8.55
C SER A 90 -10.58 -24.13 -8.34
N LEU A 91 -9.42 -24.17 -7.69
CA LEU A 91 -8.75 -25.43 -7.36
C LEU A 91 -9.54 -26.26 -6.36
N TYR A 92 -10.17 -25.63 -5.35
CA TYR A 92 -11.01 -26.33 -4.36
C TYR A 92 -12.21 -27.02 -5.01
N ARG A 93 -12.89 -26.33 -5.94
CA ARG A 93 -14.02 -26.91 -6.70
C ARG A 93 -13.57 -28.03 -7.62
N THR A 94 -12.39 -27.92 -8.20
CA THR A 94 -11.81 -28.94 -9.08
C THR A 94 -11.28 -30.13 -8.26
N ALA A 95 -10.87 -29.92 -7.01
CA ALA A 95 -10.49 -30.99 -6.10
C ALA A 95 -11.67 -31.93 -5.82
N ALA A 96 -12.89 -31.40 -5.69
CA ALA A 96 -14.11 -32.17 -5.40
C ALA A 96 -14.47 -33.22 -6.47
N ILE A 97 -13.96 -33.08 -7.70
CA ILE A 97 -14.21 -34.03 -8.81
C ILE A 97 -13.10 -35.07 -8.97
N LEU A 98 -12.05 -35.01 -8.15
CA LEU A 98 -11.01 -36.03 -8.10
C LEU A 98 -11.49 -37.27 -7.33
N PRO A 99 -10.91 -38.46 -7.60
CA PRO A 99 -11.22 -39.64 -6.82
C PRO A 99 -10.68 -39.52 -5.37
N GLU A 100 -11.37 -40.18 -4.45
CA GLU A 100 -10.87 -40.35 -3.08
C GLU A 100 -9.68 -41.32 -3.03
N PRO A 101 -8.70 -41.11 -2.12
CA PRO A 101 -8.65 -40.10 -1.05
C PRO A 101 -8.12 -38.71 -1.46
N GLN A 102 -7.69 -38.54 -2.72
CA GLN A 102 -6.96 -37.33 -3.16
C GLN A 102 -7.83 -36.07 -3.17
N SER A 103 -9.13 -36.21 -3.44
CA SER A 103 -10.11 -35.10 -3.33
C SER A 103 -10.07 -34.48 -1.93
N THR A 104 -10.34 -35.29 -0.89
CA THR A 104 -10.35 -34.83 0.50
C THR A 104 -8.96 -34.29 0.92
N GLU A 105 -7.88 -34.98 0.55
CA GLU A 105 -6.51 -34.54 0.87
C GLU A 105 -6.19 -33.16 0.27
N LEU A 106 -6.51 -32.95 -1.00
CA LEU A 106 -6.26 -31.68 -1.69
C LEU A 106 -7.10 -30.55 -1.08
N GLN A 107 -8.40 -30.78 -0.81
CA GLN A 107 -9.26 -29.79 -0.16
C GLN A 107 -8.74 -29.40 1.23
N GLN A 108 -8.30 -30.37 2.04
CA GLN A 108 -7.71 -30.10 3.35
C GLN A 108 -6.43 -29.27 3.26
N GLN A 109 -5.56 -29.56 2.28
CA GLN A 109 -4.35 -28.76 2.06
C GLN A 109 -4.66 -27.34 1.60
N ILE A 110 -5.68 -27.13 0.77
CA ILE A 110 -6.16 -25.80 0.37
C ILE A 110 -6.66 -25.02 1.58
N ILE A 111 -7.50 -25.62 2.42
CA ILE A 111 -7.99 -24.96 3.65
C ILE A 111 -6.84 -24.62 4.59
N ALA A 112 -5.89 -25.55 4.78
CA ALA A 112 -4.72 -25.33 5.63
C ALA A 112 -3.83 -24.21 5.10
N TYR A 113 -3.60 -24.17 3.78
CA TYR A 113 -2.89 -23.09 3.11
C TYR A 113 -3.58 -21.75 3.36
N THR A 114 -4.89 -21.65 3.09
CA THR A 114 -5.65 -20.40 3.28
C THR A 114 -5.52 -19.88 4.71
N ARG A 115 -5.62 -20.75 5.72
CA ARG A 115 -5.41 -20.37 7.13
C ARG A 115 -3.99 -19.88 7.38
N ASN A 116 -2.99 -20.60 6.89
CA ASN A 116 -1.59 -20.21 7.05
C ASN A 116 -1.28 -18.87 6.34
N VAL A 117 -1.91 -18.59 5.20
CA VAL A 117 -1.77 -17.29 4.54
C VAL A 117 -2.26 -16.16 5.45
N ILE A 118 -3.41 -16.34 6.11
CA ILE A 118 -4.01 -15.34 7.00
C ILE A 118 -3.21 -15.20 8.31
N ASP A 119 -2.91 -16.33 8.95
CA ASP A 119 -2.37 -16.35 10.33
C ASP A 119 -0.84 -16.23 10.39
N VAL A 120 -0.14 -16.58 9.30
CA VAL A 120 1.33 -16.64 9.24
C VAL A 120 1.88 -15.70 8.18
N ASP A 121 1.50 -15.89 6.90
CA ASP A 121 2.11 -15.11 5.81
C ASP A 121 1.75 -13.61 5.92
N TRP A 122 0.48 -13.27 6.18
CA TRP A 122 0.05 -11.87 6.28
C TRP A 122 0.80 -11.09 7.35
N PRO A 123 0.89 -11.58 8.62
CA PRO A 123 1.66 -10.90 9.65
C PRO A 123 3.17 -10.81 9.35
N MET A 124 3.73 -11.75 8.58
CA MET A 124 5.14 -11.69 8.13
C MET A 124 5.32 -10.62 7.06
N GLN A 125 4.47 -10.60 6.03
CA GLN A 125 4.53 -9.60 4.95
C GLN A 125 4.30 -8.18 5.48
N ALA A 126 3.40 -8.00 6.45
CA ALA A 126 3.22 -6.72 7.15
C ALA A 126 4.48 -6.23 7.90
N ARG A 127 5.43 -7.13 8.16
CA ARG A 127 6.74 -6.85 8.74
C ARG A 127 7.88 -6.82 7.71
N TRP A 128 7.57 -6.84 6.42
CA TRP A 128 8.55 -6.90 5.33
C TRP A 128 9.32 -8.23 5.28
N GLU A 129 8.75 -9.30 5.82
CA GLU A 129 9.37 -10.62 5.83
C GLU A 129 8.76 -11.49 4.73
N ILE A 130 9.61 -12.15 3.95
CA ILE A 130 9.18 -13.09 2.91
C ILE A 130 8.68 -14.38 3.60
N PRO A 131 7.41 -14.77 3.42
CA PRO A 131 6.91 -16.00 4.01
C PRO A 131 7.45 -17.24 3.29
N LEU A 132 7.79 -18.28 4.05
CA LEU A 132 8.28 -19.57 3.55
C LEU A 132 7.47 -20.78 4.07
N GLU A 133 6.70 -20.61 5.14
CA GLU A 133 6.01 -21.71 5.82
C GLU A 133 4.94 -22.38 4.95
N THR A 134 4.31 -21.62 4.06
CA THR A 134 3.27 -22.14 3.15
C THR A 134 3.80 -22.98 1.99
N ASP A 135 5.12 -23.09 1.79
CA ASP A 135 5.72 -23.95 0.76
C ASP A 135 5.41 -25.44 0.97
N ALA A 136 5.27 -25.86 2.23
CA ALA A 136 4.90 -27.22 2.59
C ALA A 136 3.48 -27.57 2.10
N ASN A 137 2.53 -26.62 2.22
CA ASN A 137 1.17 -26.80 1.72
C ASN A 137 1.13 -26.89 0.19
N ILE A 138 1.86 -26.02 -0.51
CA ILE A 138 1.96 -26.07 -1.98
C ILE A 138 2.53 -27.42 -2.44
N THR A 139 3.58 -27.90 -1.76
CA THR A 139 4.17 -29.22 -2.04
C THR A 139 3.16 -30.35 -1.81
N ALA A 140 2.39 -30.30 -0.72
CA ALA A 140 1.38 -31.29 -0.40
C ALA A 140 0.21 -31.29 -1.41
N MET A 141 -0.25 -30.12 -1.86
CA MET A 141 -1.26 -30.01 -2.93
C MET A 141 -0.77 -30.66 -4.23
N GLN A 142 0.47 -30.37 -4.63
CA GLN A 142 1.06 -31.00 -5.82
C GLN A 142 1.11 -32.52 -5.69
N GLN A 143 1.49 -33.03 -4.52
CA GLN A 143 1.55 -34.46 -4.25
C GLN A 143 0.16 -35.11 -4.30
N ALA A 144 -0.87 -34.48 -3.73
CA ALA A 144 -2.23 -34.98 -3.78
C ALA A 144 -2.72 -35.14 -5.23
N ILE A 145 -2.46 -34.16 -6.09
CA ILE A 145 -2.82 -34.23 -7.52
C ILE A 145 -2.00 -35.33 -8.23
N ALA A 146 -0.68 -35.38 -7.99
CA ALA A 146 0.22 -36.32 -8.65
C ALA A 146 -0.02 -37.79 -8.29
N GLN A 147 -0.62 -38.06 -7.13
CA GLN A 147 -0.94 -39.42 -6.69
C GLN A 147 -2.22 -39.99 -7.31
N VAL A 148 -3.03 -39.15 -7.97
CA VAL A 148 -4.21 -39.62 -8.70
C VAL A 148 -3.77 -40.52 -9.85
N LYS A 149 -4.29 -41.76 -9.87
CA LYS A 149 -4.08 -42.72 -10.96
C LYS A 149 -5.36 -42.80 -11.79
N PRO A 150 -5.52 -41.96 -12.83
CA PRO A 150 -6.75 -41.93 -13.61
C PRO A 150 -6.94 -43.28 -14.33
N THR A 151 -8.14 -43.82 -14.23
CA THR A 151 -8.58 -45.06 -14.88
C THR A 151 -9.45 -44.81 -16.11
N THR A 152 -10.02 -43.61 -16.22
CA THR A 152 -10.84 -43.18 -17.35
C THR A 152 -10.25 -41.93 -18.03
N SER A 153 -10.63 -41.69 -19.29
CA SER A 153 -10.25 -40.46 -19.99
C SER A 153 -10.82 -39.20 -19.34
N ALA A 154 -11.98 -39.31 -18.69
CA ALA A 154 -12.58 -38.20 -17.94
C ALA A 154 -11.76 -37.86 -16.70
N GLU A 155 -11.32 -38.86 -15.93
CA GLU A 155 -10.44 -38.66 -14.77
C GLU A 155 -9.09 -38.06 -15.18
N ALA A 156 -8.52 -38.49 -16.31
CA ALA A 156 -7.29 -37.90 -16.83
C ALA A 156 -7.46 -36.40 -17.12
N LEU A 157 -8.60 -35.99 -17.70
CA LEU A 157 -8.92 -34.59 -17.95
C LEU A 157 -9.10 -33.80 -16.64
N HIS A 158 -9.73 -34.38 -15.61
CA HIS A 158 -9.87 -33.72 -14.31
C HIS A 158 -8.52 -33.48 -13.62
N VAL A 159 -7.59 -34.45 -13.72
CA VAL A 159 -6.22 -34.29 -13.20
C VAL A 159 -5.48 -33.19 -13.95
N GLU A 160 -5.58 -33.14 -15.28
CA GLU A 160 -4.98 -32.07 -16.09
C GLU A 160 -5.54 -30.70 -15.71
N GLN A 161 -6.87 -30.58 -15.57
CA GLN A 161 -7.51 -29.35 -15.12
C GLN A 161 -7.03 -28.94 -13.72
N SER A 162 -6.89 -29.89 -12.79
CA SER A 162 -6.36 -29.64 -11.44
C SER A 162 -4.92 -29.14 -11.48
N LEU A 163 -4.06 -29.73 -12.32
CA LEU A 163 -2.68 -29.29 -12.50
C LEU A 163 -2.59 -27.88 -13.09
N ASN A 164 -3.49 -27.52 -14.01
CA ASN A 164 -3.54 -26.17 -14.58
C ASN A 164 -3.98 -25.13 -13.54
N GLN A 165 -5.01 -25.43 -12.74
CA GLN A 165 -5.44 -24.55 -11.64
C GLN A 165 -4.36 -24.42 -10.56
N PHE A 166 -3.66 -25.52 -10.24
CA PHE A 166 -2.55 -25.51 -9.31
C PHE A 166 -1.37 -24.65 -9.81
N GLN A 167 -1.04 -24.71 -11.11
CA GLN A 167 0.01 -23.85 -11.68
C GLN A 167 -0.35 -22.36 -11.58
N LEU A 168 -1.61 -22.02 -11.88
CA LEU A 168 -2.10 -20.64 -11.73
C LEU A 168 -2.02 -20.16 -10.28
N LEU A 169 -2.39 -21.02 -9.32
CA LEU A 169 -2.23 -20.72 -7.89
C LEU A 169 -0.77 -20.45 -7.52
N VAL A 170 0.16 -21.28 -7.99
CA VAL A 170 1.60 -21.12 -7.72
C VAL A 170 2.13 -19.82 -8.33
N GLU A 171 1.67 -19.45 -9.53
CA GLU A 171 2.02 -18.18 -10.17
C GLU A 171 1.51 -16.99 -9.37
N ASN A 172 0.21 -16.94 -9.05
CA ASN A 172 -0.41 -15.86 -8.28
C ASN A 172 0.23 -15.72 -6.89
N ARG A 173 0.50 -16.84 -6.20
CA ARG A 173 1.24 -16.84 -4.92
C ARG A 173 2.62 -16.23 -5.07
N ARG A 174 3.36 -16.62 -6.11
CA ARG A 174 4.72 -16.12 -6.33
C ARG A 174 4.71 -14.62 -6.57
N GLU A 175 3.74 -14.10 -7.32
CA GLU A 175 3.54 -12.67 -7.52
C GLU A 175 3.21 -11.95 -6.21
N ARG A 176 2.26 -12.48 -5.42
CA ARG A 176 1.92 -11.93 -4.09
C ARG A 176 3.16 -11.79 -3.20
N ILE A 177 3.97 -12.85 -3.13
CA ILE A 177 5.18 -12.86 -2.31
C ILE A 177 6.25 -11.90 -2.88
N ALA A 178 6.38 -11.80 -4.19
CA ALA A 178 7.35 -10.90 -4.83
C ALA A 178 7.08 -9.42 -4.53
N LEU A 179 5.81 -9.05 -4.31
CA LEU A 179 5.41 -7.69 -3.98
C LEU A 179 5.52 -7.36 -2.47
N THR A 180 6.05 -8.26 -1.64
CA THR A 180 6.24 -8.00 -0.20
C THR A 180 7.02 -6.72 0.08
N HIS A 181 7.97 -6.35 -0.79
CA HIS A 181 8.79 -5.13 -0.65
C HIS A 181 8.38 -4.01 -1.61
N LEU A 182 7.23 -4.12 -2.29
CA LEU A 182 6.78 -3.09 -3.20
C LEU A 182 6.52 -1.80 -2.43
N ALA A 183 7.29 -0.76 -2.77
CA ALA A 183 7.19 0.56 -2.17
C ALA A 183 7.71 1.64 -3.13
N LEU A 184 7.43 2.91 -2.82
CA LEU A 184 8.01 4.03 -3.55
C LEU A 184 9.54 4.05 -3.36
N PRO A 185 10.31 4.28 -4.44
CA PRO A 185 11.75 4.49 -4.32
C PRO A 185 12.08 5.61 -3.33
N ASN A 186 13.07 5.39 -2.46
CA ASN A 186 13.52 6.34 -1.42
C ASN A 186 13.82 7.75 -1.94
N VAL A 187 14.23 7.89 -3.21
CA VAL A 187 14.48 9.19 -3.84
C VAL A 187 13.22 10.06 -3.90
N LEU A 188 12.03 9.46 -4.07
CA LEU A 188 10.77 10.20 -4.10
C LEU A 188 10.45 10.80 -2.73
N TRP A 189 10.76 10.10 -1.64
CA TRP A 189 10.63 10.62 -0.28
C TRP A 189 11.51 11.85 -0.02
N ILE A 190 12.71 11.89 -0.62
CA ILE A 190 13.58 13.07 -0.58
C ILE A 190 12.94 14.23 -1.33
N VAL A 191 12.43 14.00 -2.55
CA VAL A 191 11.75 15.01 -3.37
C VAL A 191 10.53 15.59 -2.65
N LEU A 192 9.70 14.74 -2.04
CA LEU A 192 8.55 15.14 -1.24
C LEU A 192 8.94 15.98 -0.02
N SER A 193 9.96 15.55 0.73
CA SER A 193 10.40 16.23 1.95
C SER A 193 11.04 17.58 1.67
N VAL A 194 11.97 17.62 0.71
CA VAL A 194 12.59 18.87 0.24
C VAL A 194 11.52 19.79 -0.35
N GLY A 195 10.57 19.22 -1.10
CA GLY A 195 9.48 19.96 -1.71
C GLY A 195 8.57 20.64 -0.69
N ALA A 196 8.18 19.93 0.37
CA ALA A 196 7.40 20.48 1.47
C ALA A 196 8.18 21.59 2.22
N PHE A 197 9.48 21.38 2.44
CA PHE A 197 10.34 22.37 3.09
C PHE A 197 10.47 23.66 2.28
N LEU A 198 10.79 23.57 0.99
CA LEU A 198 10.89 24.71 0.10
C LEU A 198 9.56 25.47 0.00
N ASN A 199 8.44 24.75 -0.03
CA ASN A 199 7.11 25.36 0.02
C ASN A 199 6.94 26.22 1.28
N ALA A 200 7.25 25.68 2.46
CA ALA A 200 7.15 26.40 3.73
C ALA A 200 8.08 27.63 3.78
N VAL A 201 9.30 27.52 3.23
CA VAL A 201 10.24 28.64 3.13
C VAL A 201 9.69 29.74 2.22
N LEU A 202 9.23 29.39 1.02
CA LEU A 202 8.69 30.37 0.06
C LEU A 202 7.48 31.12 0.64
N ILE A 203 6.56 30.43 1.31
CA ILE A 203 5.44 31.08 2.02
C ILE A 203 5.95 32.00 3.12
N GLY A 204 6.96 31.57 3.88
CA GLY A 204 7.54 32.35 4.98
C GLY A 204 8.27 33.62 4.52
N LEU A 205 8.71 33.67 3.25
CA LEU A 205 9.38 34.83 2.65
C LEU A 205 8.39 35.93 2.20
N ILE A 206 7.11 35.60 2.02
CA ILE A 206 6.07 36.58 1.63
C ILE A 206 5.89 37.60 2.75
N GLU A 207 5.90 38.89 2.41
CA GLU A 207 5.63 39.94 3.38
C GLU A 207 4.12 40.09 3.62
N VAL A 208 3.67 39.79 4.84
CA VAL A 208 2.27 39.97 5.25
C VAL A 208 2.20 40.81 6.53
N ARG A 209 1.46 41.93 6.46
CA ARG A 209 1.30 42.87 7.60
C ARG A 209 0.67 42.17 8.80
N ASN A 210 -0.40 41.41 8.60
CA ASN A 210 -1.11 40.71 9.67
C ASN A 210 -0.57 39.27 9.87
N LEU A 211 0.06 39.02 11.03
CA LEU A 211 0.61 37.71 11.39
C LEU A 211 -0.45 36.61 11.36
N ARG A 212 -1.66 36.89 11.87
CA ARG A 212 -2.71 35.88 12.00
C ARG A 212 -3.14 35.38 10.63
N VAL A 213 -3.24 36.29 9.66
CA VAL A 213 -3.58 35.96 8.28
C VAL A 213 -2.46 35.14 7.64
N HIS A 214 -1.19 35.52 7.85
CA HIS A 214 -0.05 34.77 7.32
C HIS A 214 0.03 33.34 7.86
N LEU A 215 -0.12 33.19 9.18
CA LEU A 215 -0.15 31.88 9.84
C LEU A 215 -1.34 31.04 9.38
N LEU A 216 -2.51 31.64 9.17
CA LEU A 216 -3.69 30.93 8.67
C LEU A 216 -3.45 30.41 7.24
N MET A 217 -2.95 31.24 6.33
CA MET A 217 -2.65 30.83 4.96
C MET A 217 -1.56 29.74 4.91
N ALA A 218 -0.46 29.95 5.65
CA ALA A 218 0.62 28.96 5.74
C ALA A 218 0.14 27.65 6.36
N GLY A 219 -0.70 27.74 7.39
CA GLY A 219 -1.30 26.59 8.07
C GLY A 219 -2.25 25.81 7.16
N MET A 220 -3.09 26.48 6.38
CA MET A 220 -3.98 25.83 5.41
C MET A 220 -3.20 25.09 4.32
N LEU A 221 -2.15 25.71 3.76
CA LEU A 221 -1.35 25.05 2.73
C LEU A 221 -0.52 23.90 3.32
N ALA A 222 0.05 24.08 4.50
CA ALA A 222 0.77 23.02 5.21
C ALA A 222 -0.15 21.86 5.60
N LEU A 223 -1.39 22.13 6.00
CA LEU A 223 -2.40 21.11 6.27
C LEU A 223 -2.68 20.29 5.00
N PHE A 224 -2.91 20.95 3.87
CA PHE A 224 -3.14 20.26 2.60
C PHE A 224 -1.95 19.38 2.18
N VAL A 225 -0.73 19.92 2.26
CA VAL A 225 0.49 19.15 1.99
C VAL A 225 0.64 17.98 2.97
N ALA A 226 0.35 18.18 4.26
CA ALA A 226 0.41 17.12 5.27
C ALA A 226 -0.59 15.99 4.97
N LEU A 227 -1.82 16.32 4.57
CA LEU A 227 -2.83 15.33 4.19
C LEU A 227 -2.36 14.49 3.00
N LEU A 228 -1.82 15.13 1.95
CA LEU A 228 -1.31 14.42 0.78
C LEU A 228 -0.10 13.54 1.11
N LEU A 229 0.88 14.07 1.86
CA LEU A 229 2.05 13.29 2.27
C LEU A 229 1.66 12.11 3.16
N TYR A 230 0.67 12.27 4.03
CA TYR A 230 0.16 11.17 4.86
C TYR A 230 -0.58 10.13 4.02
N ALA A 231 -1.38 10.54 3.03
CA ALA A 231 -2.04 9.62 2.12
C ALA A 231 -1.02 8.82 1.29
N ILE A 232 0.01 9.49 0.75
CA ILE A 232 1.13 8.85 0.05
C ILE A 232 1.81 7.84 0.98
N ALA A 233 2.12 8.23 2.22
CA ALA A 233 2.72 7.34 3.20
C ALA A 233 1.84 6.12 3.49
N GLY A 234 0.51 6.32 3.57
CA GLY A 234 -0.46 5.26 3.82
C GLY A 234 -0.49 4.19 2.72
N PHE A 235 -0.38 4.59 1.46
CA PHE A 235 -0.38 3.64 0.32
C PHE A 235 1.01 3.12 -0.07
N ASP A 236 2.08 3.71 0.46
CA ASP A 236 3.47 3.37 0.09
C ASP A 236 3.78 1.88 0.25
N HIS A 237 3.14 1.24 1.23
CA HIS A 237 3.51 -0.07 1.74
C HIS A 237 2.26 -0.94 1.83
N ALA A 238 1.95 -1.70 0.78
CA ALA A 238 0.63 -2.32 0.61
C ALA A 238 0.23 -3.31 1.72
N TYR A 239 1.18 -4.03 2.32
CA TYR A 239 0.90 -4.98 3.42
C TYR A 239 0.93 -4.36 4.82
N ALA A 240 1.35 -3.09 4.96
CA ALA A 240 1.64 -2.52 6.26
C ALA A 240 1.19 -1.07 6.41
N GLY A 241 0.73 -0.73 7.60
CA GLY A 241 0.30 0.62 7.93
C GLY A 241 -1.21 0.75 8.06
N PRO A 242 -1.71 1.99 8.17
CA PRO A 242 -3.11 2.25 8.47
C PRO A 242 -4.05 1.96 7.29
N ILE A 243 -3.53 1.91 6.07
CA ILE A 243 -4.28 1.64 4.83
C ILE A 243 -3.53 0.53 4.10
N ALA A 244 -3.80 -0.72 4.49
CA ALA A 244 -3.14 -1.91 3.97
C ALA A 244 -4.16 -2.86 3.35
N VAL A 245 -3.69 -3.67 2.41
CA VAL A 245 -4.45 -4.79 1.84
C VAL A 245 -4.70 -5.81 2.94
N THR A 246 -5.95 -6.20 3.10
CA THR A 246 -6.40 -7.15 4.12
C THR A 246 -6.45 -8.56 3.52
N PRO A 247 -6.40 -9.61 4.35
CA PRO A 247 -6.57 -10.99 3.88
C PRO A 247 -8.05 -11.34 3.64
N GLU A 248 -8.91 -10.35 3.40
CA GLU A 248 -10.38 -10.51 3.40
C GLU A 248 -10.85 -11.52 2.35
N TYR A 249 -10.28 -11.51 1.15
CA TYR A 249 -10.64 -12.49 0.12
C TYR A 249 -10.33 -13.94 0.54
N PHE A 250 -9.29 -14.18 1.34
CA PHE A 250 -9.00 -15.51 1.88
C PHE A 250 -9.97 -15.87 3.02
N GLN A 251 -10.33 -14.89 3.86
CA GLN A 251 -11.31 -15.05 4.92
C GLN A 251 -12.70 -15.40 4.35
N ASP A 252 -13.11 -14.76 3.26
CA ASP A 252 -14.36 -15.04 2.55
C ASP A 252 -14.44 -16.50 2.05
N LEU A 253 -13.30 -17.11 1.68
CA LEU A 253 -13.27 -18.54 1.33
C LEU A 253 -13.48 -19.43 2.54
N LEU A 254 -12.86 -19.10 3.68
CA LEU A 254 -13.02 -19.85 4.93
C LEU A 254 -14.44 -19.78 5.45
N ASP A 255 -15.07 -18.60 5.42
CA ASP A 255 -16.41 -18.38 5.97
C ASP A 255 -17.52 -18.75 4.98
N GLY A 256 -17.20 -18.77 3.68
CA GLY A 256 -18.10 -19.06 2.59
C GLY A 256 -17.87 -20.44 1.97
N LEU A 257 -17.03 -20.48 0.93
CA LEU A 257 -16.91 -21.64 0.03
C LEU A 257 -16.56 -22.94 0.76
N PHE A 258 -15.61 -22.91 1.69
CA PHE A 258 -15.09 -24.12 2.33
C PHE A 258 -16.01 -24.71 3.40
N VAL A 259 -17.01 -23.95 3.86
CA VAL A 259 -17.99 -24.41 4.85
C VAL A 259 -19.29 -24.88 4.19
N ASN A 260 -19.66 -24.28 3.04
CA ASN A 260 -20.98 -24.44 2.45
C ASN A 260 -21.04 -25.46 1.30
N GLU A 261 -19.91 -26.01 0.84
CA GLU A 261 -19.90 -27.07 -0.18
C GLU A 261 -19.63 -28.44 0.46
N PRO A 262 -20.60 -29.39 0.38
CA PRO A 262 -20.42 -30.77 0.83
C PRO A 262 -19.53 -31.59 -0.10
#